data_AF-A0A117SP60-F1
#
_entry.id   AF-A0A117SP60-F1
#
_cell.length_a   1.000
_cell.length_b   1.000
_cell.length_c   1.000
_cell.angle_alpha   90.00
_cell.angle_beta   90.00
_cell.angle_gamma   90.00
#
_symmetry.space_group_name_H-M   'P 1'
#
loop_
_entity.id
_entity.type
_entity.pdbx_description
1 polymer ?
#
loop_
_entity_poly.entity_id
_entity_poly.type
_entity_poly.pdbx_seq_one_letter_code
_entity_poly.pdbx_strand_id
1 'polypeptide(L)'
;MTWLRRDLRTIDLVALGYSDVSSTYYFILGVVALYSGSSLIVTMLLGSLSMWIVGLAYAEFGSAIPRTDGAYYYIRRELGDSMGFIAGWLLSFDQILMVAYGALGATNYLGGFIPYYPHGPLIP
;
A
#
# COMPACT_ATOMS: atom_id res chain seq x y z
N MET A 1 -21.94 9.62 14.88
CA MET A 1 -20.81 8.71 15.18
C MET A 1 -20.48 8.80 16.68
N THR A 2 -21.24 8.17 17.55
CA THR A 2 -21.01 8.18 19.03
C THR A 2 -20.64 6.81 19.59
N TRP A 3 -20.60 5.77 18.74
CA TRP A 3 -20.38 4.39 19.17
C TRP A 3 -18.90 3.99 19.22
N LEU A 4 -17.98 4.77 18.62
CA LEU A 4 -16.54 4.54 18.69
C LEU A 4 -15.86 5.57 19.58
N ARG A 5 -15.02 5.11 20.51
CA ARG A 5 -14.19 5.96 21.37
C ARG A 5 -12.95 6.40 20.59
N ARG A 6 -12.64 7.70 20.60
CA ARG A 6 -11.44 8.26 19.92
C ARG A 6 -10.23 8.16 20.84
N ASP A 7 -9.65 6.97 20.95
CA ASP A 7 -8.51 6.70 21.84
C ASP A 7 -7.17 6.58 21.12
N LEU A 8 -7.14 6.54 19.79
CA LEU A 8 -5.91 6.44 19.01
C LEU A 8 -5.08 7.72 19.15
N ARG A 9 -3.85 7.56 19.66
CA ARG A 9 -2.84 8.61 19.74
C ARG A 9 -2.02 8.65 18.45
N THR A 10 -1.23 9.70 18.28
CA THR A 10 -0.35 9.86 17.11
C THR A 10 0.59 8.68 16.91
N ILE A 11 1.12 8.11 18.00
CA ILE A 11 2.01 6.93 17.94
C ILE A 11 1.25 5.72 17.40
N ASP A 12 -0.01 5.53 17.82
CA ASP A 12 -0.84 4.41 17.35
C ASP A 12 -1.13 4.55 15.86
N LEU A 13 -1.41 5.77 15.39
CA LEU A 13 -1.63 6.07 13.96
C LEU A 13 -0.37 5.85 13.11
N VAL A 14 0.80 6.27 13.62
CA VAL A 14 2.08 6.04 12.94
C VAL A 14 2.41 4.54 12.89
N ALA A 15 2.19 3.82 13.98
CA ALA A 15 2.40 2.37 14.03
C ALA A 15 1.48 1.64 13.06
N LEU A 16 0.20 2.02 12.98
CA LEU A 16 -0.75 1.48 12.01
C LEU A 16 -0.25 1.71 10.57
N GLY A 17 0.08 2.95 10.22
CA GLY A 17 0.58 3.28 8.87
C GLY A 17 1.88 2.56 8.52
N TYR A 18 2.81 2.44 9.47
CA TYR A 18 4.07 1.71 9.25
C TYR A 18 3.83 0.20 9.04
N SER A 19 2.95 -0.40 9.85
CA SER A 19 2.65 -1.83 9.76
C SER A 19 2.05 -2.20 8.41
N ASP A 20 1.17 -1.35 7.87
CA ASP A 20 0.51 -1.54 6.58
C ASP A 20 1.53 -1.58 5.42
N VAL A 21 2.43 -0.58 5.36
CA VAL A 21 3.40 -0.43 4.27
C VAL A 21 4.58 -1.40 4.37
N SER A 22 4.94 -1.83 5.57
CA SER A 22 6.16 -2.64 5.79
C SER A 22 6.13 -4.00 5.09
N SER A 23 4.95 -4.64 5.00
CA SER A 23 4.78 -5.98 4.45
C SER A 23 5.15 -6.07 2.96
N THR A 24 4.68 -5.11 2.16
CA THR A 24 4.91 -5.05 0.71
C THR A 24 6.37 -4.85 0.35
N TYR A 25 7.11 -4.09 1.17
CA TYR A 25 8.53 -3.81 0.93
C TYR A 25 9.36 -5.09 0.89
N TYR A 26 9.08 -6.03 1.78
CA TYR A 26 9.78 -7.32 1.80
C TYR A 26 9.45 -8.17 0.58
N PHE A 27 8.18 -8.23 0.17
CA PHE A 27 7.76 -9.05 -0.97
C PHE A 27 8.34 -8.60 -2.31
N ILE A 28 8.48 -7.29 -2.52
CA ILE A 28 8.88 -6.74 -3.83
C ILE A 28 10.42 -6.61 -3.99
N LEU A 29 11.20 -6.62 -2.90
CA LEU A 29 12.62 -6.30 -2.94
C LEU A 29 13.40 -7.19 -3.93
N GLY A 30 13.10 -8.49 -3.97
CA GLY A 30 13.73 -9.43 -4.90
C GLY A 30 13.43 -9.12 -6.37
N VAL A 31 12.19 -8.72 -6.67
CA VAL A 31 11.75 -8.34 -8.02
C VAL A 31 12.43 -7.03 -8.45
N VAL A 32 12.45 -6.03 -7.56
CA VAL A 32 13.14 -4.75 -7.86
C VAL A 32 14.63 -4.97 -8.07
N ALA A 33 15.26 -5.86 -7.29
CA ALA A 33 16.67 -6.23 -7.46
C ALA A 33 16.94 -6.93 -8.79
N LEU A 34 16.04 -7.84 -9.21
CA LEU A 34 16.15 -8.53 -10.51
C LEU A 34 16.15 -7.54 -11.69
N TYR A 35 15.22 -6.57 -11.68
CA TYR A 35 15.10 -5.60 -12.76
C TYR A 35 16.11 -4.45 -12.68
N SER A 36 16.49 -4.01 -11.48
CA SER A 36 17.38 -2.85 -11.29
C SER A 36 18.86 -3.22 -11.30
N GLY A 37 19.21 -4.48 -11.01
CA GLY A 37 20.61 -4.95 -10.95
C GLY A 37 21.45 -4.08 -10.00
N SER A 38 22.56 -3.55 -10.51
CA SER A 38 23.48 -2.68 -9.76
C SER A 38 22.87 -1.32 -9.38
N SER A 39 21.81 -0.88 -10.06
CA SER A 39 21.14 0.40 -9.82
C SER A 39 20.01 0.31 -8.77
N LEU A 40 19.89 -0.81 -8.04
CA LEU A 40 18.84 -1.05 -7.05
C LEU A 40 18.63 0.14 -6.10
N ILE A 41 19.70 0.66 -5.50
CA ILE A 41 19.62 1.77 -4.53
C ILE A 41 18.99 3.01 -5.18
N VAL A 42 19.39 3.34 -6.42
CA VAL A 42 18.87 4.51 -7.15
C VAL A 42 17.39 4.32 -7.48
N THR A 43 17.00 3.15 -7.97
CA THR A 43 15.59 2.84 -8.27
C THR A 43 14.72 2.94 -7.02
N MET A 44 15.19 2.40 -5.88
CA MET A 44 14.45 2.46 -4.62
C MET A 44 14.33 3.89 -4.09
N LEU A 45 15.39 4.70 -4.19
CA LEU A 45 15.35 6.10 -3.77
C LEU A 45 14.36 6.90 -4.62
N LEU A 46 14.36 6.73 -5.94
CA LEU A 46 13.43 7.41 -6.82
C LEU A 46 11.98 6.99 -6.55
N GLY A 47 11.72 5.69 -6.42
CA GLY A 47 10.38 5.18 -6.09
C GLY A 47 9.88 5.68 -4.72
N SER A 48 10.76 5.67 -3.73
CA SER A 48 10.45 6.17 -2.37
C SER A 48 10.18 7.67 -2.39
N LEU A 49 10.96 8.45 -3.16
CA LEU A 49 10.75 9.89 -3.30
C LEU A 49 9.39 10.20 -3.94
N SER A 50 9.01 9.47 -4.99
CA SER A 50 7.68 9.61 -5.60
C SER A 50 6.56 9.34 -4.59
N MET A 51 6.68 8.27 -3.80
CA MET A 51 5.69 7.96 -2.76
C MET A 51 5.68 8.96 -1.61
N TRP A 52 6.84 9.54 -1.28
CA TRP A 52 6.93 10.56 -0.24
C TRP A 52 6.16 11.83 -0.62
N ILE A 53 6.24 12.25 -1.89
CA ILE A 53 5.45 13.37 -2.42
C ILE A 53 3.95 13.07 -2.36
N VAL A 54 3.54 11.86 -2.73
CA VAL A 54 2.14 11.42 -2.59
C VAL A 54 1.70 11.45 -1.14
N GLY A 55 2.52 10.95 -0.21
CA GLY A 55 2.25 10.97 1.22
C GLY A 55 2.06 12.38 1.78
N LEU A 56 2.84 13.35 1.32
CA LEU A 56 2.67 14.76 1.69
C LEU A 56 1.34 15.34 1.20
N ALA A 57 0.94 15.03 -0.04
CA ALA A 57 -0.36 15.45 -0.57
C ALA A 57 -1.53 14.83 0.24
N TYR A 58 -1.42 13.55 0.62
CA TYR A 58 -2.40 12.92 1.50
C TYR A 58 -2.42 13.51 2.91
N ALA A 59 -1.27 13.93 3.43
CA ALA A 59 -1.20 14.61 4.73
C ALA A 59 -1.93 15.96 4.69
N GLU A 60 -1.79 16.72 3.60
CA GLU A 60 -2.52 17.96 3.38
C GLU A 60 -4.04 17.70 3.33
N PHE A 61 -4.50 16.76 2.50
CA PHE A 61 -5.92 16.42 2.41
C PHE A 61 -6.49 15.86 3.71
N GLY A 62 -5.74 15.02 4.42
CA GLY A 62 -6.14 14.46 5.71
C GLY A 62 -6.28 15.52 6.80
N SER A 63 -5.42 16.54 6.79
CA SER A 63 -5.50 17.67 7.72
C SER A 63 -6.66 18.62 7.39
N ALA A 64 -6.94 18.83 6.10
CA ALA A 64 -8.01 19.71 5.63
C ALA A 64 -9.41 19.06 5.72
N ILE A 65 -9.48 17.74 5.62
CA ILE A 65 -10.73 16.98 5.52
C ILE A 65 -10.71 15.84 6.56
N PRO A 66 -11.12 16.09 7.81
CA PRO A 66 -11.08 15.10 8.89
C PRO A 66 -12.28 14.12 8.78
N ARG A 67 -12.35 13.37 7.67
CA ARG A 67 -13.32 12.30 7.40
C ARG A 67 -12.61 10.99 7.08
N THR A 68 -13.24 9.88 7.43
CA THR A 68 -12.68 8.52 7.32
C THR A 68 -12.76 7.93 5.90
N ASP A 69 -13.36 8.66 4.95
CA ASP A 69 -13.72 8.13 3.62
C ASP A 69 -12.55 8.14 2.60
N GLY A 70 -11.35 8.57 3.02
CA GLY A 70 -10.10 8.47 2.28
C GLY A 70 -10.11 9.09 0.87
N ALA A 71 -9.33 8.49 -0.04
CA ALA A 71 -9.11 8.97 -1.40
C ALA A 71 -10.39 9.09 -2.24
N TYR A 72 -11.32 8.14 -2.06
CA TYR A 72 -12.62 8.16 -2.72
C TYR A 72 -13.35 9.48 -2.47
N TYR A 73 -13.38 9.92 -1.21
CA TYR A 73 -14.07 11.15 -0.84
C TYR A 73 -13.36 12.39 -1.36
N TYR A 74 -12.03 12.42 -1.34
CA TYR A 74 -11.26 13.53 -1.89
C TYR A 74 -11.56 13.73 -3.38
N ILE A 75 -11.54 12.65 -4.15
CA ILE A 75 -11.84 12.67 -5.59
C ILE A 75 -13.29 13.05 -5.83
N ARG A 76 -14.23 12.44 -5.10
CA ARG A 76 -15.66 12.76 -5.23
C ARG A 76 -15.95 14.23 -4.94
N ARG A 77 -15.31 14.80 -3.92
CA ARG A 77 -15.52 16.19 -3.51
C ARG A 77 -15.05 17.19 -4.57
N GLU A 78 -13.88 16.97 -5.16
CA GLU A 78 -13.27 17.92 -6.09
C GLU A 78 -13.68 17.69 -7.55
N LEU A 79 -13.92 16.43 -7.96
CA LEU A 79 -14.19 16.05 -9.35
C LEU A 79 -15.62 15.52 -9.60
N GLY A 80 -16.44 15.40 -8.56
CA GLY A 80 -17.84 15.00 -8.64
C GLY A 80 -18.10 13.49 -8.54
N ASP A 81 -19.38 13.13 -8.57
CA ASP A 81 -19.86 11.78 -8.25
C ASP A 81 -19.40 10.70 -9.25
N SER A 82 -19.26 11.03 -10.54
CA SER A 82 -18.80 10.07 -11.57
C SER A 82 -17.35 9.66 -11.35
N MET A 83 -16.46 10.62 -11.09
CA MET A 83 -15.05 10.36 -10.78
C MET A 83 -14.90 9.71 -9.42
N GLY A 84 -15.73 10.09 -8.45
CA GLY A 84 -15.84 9.38 -7.17
C GLY A 84 -16.17 7.90 -7.35
N PHE A 85 -17.16 7.55 -8.17
CA PHE A 85 -17.52 6.16 -8.44
C PHE A 85 -16.35 5.35 -9.03
N ILE A 86 -15.65 5.93 -10.01
CA ILE A 86 -14.46 5.29 -10.62
C ILE A 86 -13.38 5.09 -9.55
N ALA A 87 -13.09 6.10 -8.73
CA ALA A 87 -12.11 6.00 -7.65
C ALA A 87 -12.45 4.90 -6.64
N GLY A 88 -13.73 4.76 -6.28
CA GLY A 88 -14.19 3.71 -5.38
C GLY A 88 -13.97 2.30 -5.94
N TRP A 89 -14.22 2.11 -7.24
CA TRP A 89 -13.93 0.84 -7.91
C TRP A 89 -12.43 0.57 -8.02
N LEU A 90 -11.62 1.57 -8.38
CA LEU A 90 -10.17 1.42 -8.44
C LEU A 90 -9.58 1.05 -7.08
N LEU A 91 -10.05 1.66 -5.99
CA LEU A 91 -9.68 1.27 -4.63
C LEU A 91 -10.11 -0.16 -4.32
N SER A 92 -11.31 -0.58 -4.72
CA SER A 92 -11.77 -1.95 -4.49
C SER A 92 -10.88 -2.98 -5.21
N PHE A 93 -10.49 -2.70 -6.45
CA PHE A 93 -9.59 -3.56 -7.21
C PHE A 93 -8.17 -3.56 -6.66
N ASP A 94 -7.67 -2.41 -6.22
CA ASP A 94 -6.38 -2.30 -5.53
C ASP A 94 -6.33 -3.22 -4.31
N GLN A 95 -7.38 -3.22 -3.47
CA GLN A 95 -7.46 -4.08 -2.29
C GLN A 95 -7.51 -5.58 -2.65
N ILE A 96 -8.19 -5.95 -3.73
CA ILE A 96 -8.22 -7.34 -4.23
C ILE A 96 -6.82 -7.78 -4.69
N LEU A 97 -6.12 -6.92 -5.44
CA LEU A 97 -4.75 -7.19 -5.88
C LEU A 97 -3.80 -7.30 -4.69
N MET A 98 -3.97 -6.43 -3.69
CA MET A 98 -3.24 -6.44 -2.42
C MET A 98 -3.26 -7.80 -1.74
N VAL A 99 -4.46 -8.36 -1.58
CA VAL A 99 -4.63 -9.69 -0.98
C VAL A 99 -4.04 -10.79 -1.87
N ALA A 100 -4.24 -10.71 -3.18
CA ALA A 100 -3.77 -11.73 -4.12
C ALA A 100 -2.23 -11.82 -4.18
N TYR A 101 -1.54 -10.68 -4.35
CA TYR A 101 -0.07 -10.70 -4.36
C TYR A 101 0.49 -10.99 -2.96
N GLY A 102 -0.17 -10.52 -1.90
CA GLY A 102 0.24 -10.81 -0.52
C GLY A 102 0.21 -12.32 -0.22
N ALA A 103 -0.81 -13.03 -0.70
CA ALA A 103 -0.89 -14.49 -0.58
C ALA A 103 0.22 -15.20 -1.36
N LEU A 104 0.56 -14.74 -2.57
CA LEU A 104 1.68 -15.26 -3.35
C LEU A 104 3.02 -15.02 -2.66
N GLY A 105 3.24 -13.80 -2.15
CA GLY A 105 4.43 -13.43 -1.39
C GLY A 105 4.61 -14.31 -0.15
N ALA A 106 3.57 -14.42 0.68
CA ALA A 106 3.59 -15.26 1.87
C ALA A 106 3.89 -16.73 1.55
N THR A 107 3.29 -17.26 0.49
CA THR A 107 3.49 -18.65 0.05
C THR A 107 4.94 -18.89 -0.39
N ASN A 108 5.52 -17.98 -1.18
CA ASN A 108 6.92 -18.07 -1.62
C ASN A 108 7.90 -17.99 -0.44
N TYR A 109 7.64 -17.10 0.52
CA TYR A 109 8.45 -16.97 1.73
C TYR A 109 8.38 -18.23 2.61
N LEU A 110 7.17 -18.78 2.84
CA LEU A 110 6.98 -20.00 3.61
C LEU A 110 7.59 -21.23 2.92
N GLY A 111 7.48 -21.30 1.59
CA GLY A 111 8.08 -22.36 0.78
C GLY A 111 9.61 -22.45 0.92
N GLY A 112 10.29 -21.32 1.20
CA GLY A 112 11.73 -21.31 1.49
C GLY A 112 12.13 -22.08 2.74
N PHE A 113 11.19 -22.33 3.68
CA PHE A 113 11.44 -23.07 4.91
C PHE A 113 10.99 -24.54 4.85
N ILE A 114 10.25 -24.94 3.82
CA ILE A 114 9.71 -26.30 3.68
C ILE A 114 10.50 -27.04 2.59
N PRO A 115 11.33 -28.03 2.95
CA PRO A 115 11.97 -28.88 1.96
C PRO A 115 10.89 -29.60 1.12
N TYR A 116 11.00 -29.56 -0.20
CA TYR A 116 10.05 -30.09 -1.20
C TYR A 116 8.81 -29.24 -1.52
N TYR A 117 8.76 -27.97 -1.12
CA TYR A 117 7.71 -27.08 -1.63
C TYR A 117 7.88 -26.88 -3.15
N PRO A 118 6.88 -27.19 -3.99
CA PRO A 118 6.95 -26.86 -5.41
C PRO A 118 7.05 -25.35 -5.54
N HIS A 119 8.20 -24.83 -5.95
CA HIS A 119 8.35 -23.41 -6.23
C HIS A 119 7.36 -23.08 -7.36
N GLY A 120 6.28 -22.38 -7.01
CA GLY A 120 5.41 -21.76 -8.00
C GLY A 120 6.23 -20.82 -8.88
N PRO A 121 5.70 -20.38 -10.03
CA PRO A 121 6.44 -19.44 -10.88
C PRO A 121 6.95 -18.28 -10.02
N LEU A 122 8.27 -18.07 -10.07
CA LEU A 122 8.87 -16.82 -9.60
C LEU A 122 8.08 -15.74 -10.32
N ILE A 123 7.40 -14.92 -9.53
CA ILE A 123 6.48 -13.86 -9.98
C ILE A 123 7.08 -13.21 -11.25
N PRO A 124 6.31 -13.04 -12.35
CA PRO A 124 6.85 -12.45 -13.57
C PRO A 124 7.49 -11.07 -13.33
#